data_AF-A0A6B1KLB1-F1
#
_entry.id   AF-A0A6B1KLB1-F1
#
_cell.length_a   1.000
_cell.length_b   1.000
_cell.length_c   1.000
_cell.angle_alpha   90.00
_cell.angle_beta   90.00
_cell.angle_gamma   90.00
#
_symmetry.space_group_name_H-M   'P 1'
#
loop_
_entity.id
_entity.type
_entity.pdbx_description
1 polymer ?
#
loop_
_entity_poly.entity_id
_entity_poly.type
_entity_poly.pdbx_seq_one_letter_code
_entity_poly.pdbx_strand_id
1 'polypeptide(L)' 'TEGNLGGRAQVRGVSGVWKDLTDNVNFMADNLTSQVRNIALVSTAVAQGDLGKKITVEAKGEILELKSTINTMVD' A
#
# COMPACT_ATOMS: atom_id res chain seq x y z
N THR A 1 8.69 9.93 -11.51
CA THR A 1 8.08 9.95 -10.18
C THR A 1 9.14 9.56 -9.18
N GLU A 2 9.34 10.32 -8.11
CA GLU A 2 10.40 10.09 -7.12
C GLU A 2 10.10 8.92 -6.15
N GLY A 3 9.21 7.99 -6.53
CA GLY A 3 8.82 6.85 -5.70
C GLY A 3 8.07 7.19 -4.39
N ASN A 4 7.82 8.47 -4.10
CA ASN A 4 7.14 8.87 -2.88
C ASN A 4 5.61 8.70 -3.02
N LEU A 5 5.07 7.68 -2.35
CA LEU A 5 3.64 7.37 -2.30
C LEU A 5 2.96 8.12 -1.16
N GLY A 6 1.68 8.50 -1.34
CA GLY A 6 0.88 9.22 -0.32
C GLY A 6 0.49 10.66 -0.70
N GLY A 7 0.74 11.09 -1.93
CA GLY A 7 0.17 12.34 -2.47
C GLY A 7 -1.35 12.24 -2.60
N ARG A 8 -2.08 13.24 -2.11
CA ARG A 8 -3.54 13.35 -2.26
C ARG A 8 -3.86 14.25 -3.45
N ALA A 9 -4.79 13.85 -4.30
CA ALA A 9 -5.37 14.73 -5.30
C ALA A 9 -6.27 15.76 -4.60
N GLN A 10 -5.94 17.05 -4.71
CA GLN A 10 -6.82 18.15 -4.31
C GLN A 10 -7.38 18.81 -5.56
N VAL A 11 -8.69 18.69 -5.75
CA VAL A 11 -9.39 19.40 -6.84
C VAL A 11 -10.18 20.55 -6.21
N ARG A 12 -9.81 21.80 -6.52
CA ARG A 12 -10.53 22.99 -6.06
C ARG A 12 -11.78 23.20 -6.91
N GLY A 13 -12.94 23.40 -6.27
CA GLY A 13 -14.17 23.83 -6.94
C GLY A 13 -15.07 22.72 -7.50
N VAL A 14 -14.88 21.45 -7.11
CA VAL A 14 -15.74 20.34 -7.54
C VAL A 14 -16.89 20.08 -6.56
N SER A 15 -18.11 20.01 -7.09
CA SER A 15 -19.33 19.56 -6.43
C SER A 15 -19.96 18.40 -7.22
N GLY A 16 -20.63 17.47 -6.54
CA GLY A 16 -21.25 16.30 -7.18
C GLY A 16 -20.24 15.19 -7.50
N VAL A 17 -20.48 14.44 -8.58
CA VAL A 17 -19.77 13.19 -8.95
C VAL A 17 -18.25 13.33 -8.98
N TRP A 18 -17.71 14.48 -9.35
CA TRP A 18 -16.25 14.71 -9.41
C TRP A 18 -15.57 14.74 -8.04
N LYS A 19 -16.28 15.19 -7.00
CA LYS A 19 -15.79 15.11 -5.62
C LYS A 19 -15.75 13.66 -5.15
N ASP A 20 -16.84 12.92 -5.36
CA ASP A 20 -16.94 11.51 -4.94
C ASP A 20 -15.89 10.64 -5.64
N LEU A 21 -15.62 10.87 -6.92
CA LEU A 21 -14.54 10.20 -7.65
C LEU A 21 -13.16 10.55 -7.09
N THR A 22 -12.90 11.83 -6.80
CA THR A 22 -11.61 12.27 -6.21
C THR A 22 -11.39 11.65 -4.84
N ASP A 23 -12.43 11.61 -4.01
CA ASP A 23 -12.38 11.03 -2.67
C ASP A 23 -12.17 9.51 -2.74
N ASN A 24 -12.84 8.80 -3.66
CA ASN A 24 -12.64 7.37 -3.89
C ASN A 24 -11.22 7.06 -4.38
N VAL A 25 -10.69 7.84 -5.33
CA VAL A 25 -9.31 7.67 -5.81
C VAL A 25 -8.30 7.93 -4.71
N ASN A 26 -8.49 8.97 -3.91
CA ASN A 26 -7.64 9.25 -2.76
C ASN A 26 -7.68 8.12 -1.72
N PHE A 27 -8.86 7.55 -1.45
CA PHE A 27 -9.00 6.42 -0.52
C PHE A 27 -8.28 5.17 -1.04
N MET A 28 -8.41 4.86 -2.33
CA MET A 28 -7.67 3.75 -2.95
C MET A 28 -6.15 3.98 -2.89
N ALA A 29 -5.70 5.20 -3.22
CA ALA A 29 -4.29 5.55 -3.18
C ALA A 29 -3.70 5.46 -1.75
N ASP A 30 -4.45 5.88 -0.74
CA ASP A 30 -4.04 5.81 0.66
C ASP A 30 -3.92 4.37 1.15
N ASN A 31 -4.92 3.52 0.85
CA ASN A 31 -4.88 2.10 1.18
C ASN A 31 -3.72 1.38 0.50
N LEU A 32 -3.51 1.61 -0.80
CA LEU A 32 -2.38 1.01 -1.55
C LEU A 32 -1.03 1.51 -1.00
N THR A 33 -0.92 2.79 -0.66
CA THR A 33 0.29 3.35 -0.04
C THR A 33 0.61 2.66 1.28
N SER A 34 -0.40 2.45 2.12
CA SER A 34 -0.25 1.75 3.40
C SER A 34 0.19 0.29 3.21
N GLN A 35 -0.42 -0.42 2.25
CA GLN A 35 -0.06 -1.79 1.92
C GLN A 35 1.39 -1.92 1.44
N VAL A 36 1.80 -1.07 0.49
CA VAL A 36 3.18 -1.06 -0.04
C VAL A 36 4.20 -0.70 1.04
N ARG A 37 3.90 0.25 1.92
CA ARG A 37 4.81 0.63 3.02
C ARG A 37 5.01 -0.52 4.00
N ASN A 38 3.95 -1.26 4.36
CA ASN A 38 4.05 -2.44 5.22
C ASN A 38 4.92 -3.54 4.57
N ILE A 39 4.70 -3.79 3.27
CA ILE A 39 5.49 -4.75 2.50
C ILE A 39 6.98 -4.35 2.52
N ALA A 40 7.29 -3.08 2.25
CA ALA A 40 8.67 -2.59 2.24
C ALA A 40 9.37 -2.75 3.60
N LEU A 41 8.66 -2.51 4.71
CA LEU A 41 9.20 -2.69 6.06
C LEU A 41 9.55 -4.16 6.35
N VAL A 42 8.67 -5.09 6.00
CA VAL A 42 8.92 -6.52 6.20
C VAL A 42 10.06 -6.98 5.31
N SER A 43 10.06 -6.65 4.01
CA SER A 43 11.16 -6.99 3.10
C SER A 43 12.51 -6.46 3.59
N THR A 44 12.54 -5.25 4.17
CA THR A 44 13.77 -4.69 4.77
C THR A 44 14.23 -5.52 5.97
N ALA A 45 13.31 -5.92 6.85
CA ALA A 45 13.62 -6.75 8.01
C ALA A 45 14.17 -8.13 7.59
N VAL A 46 13.55 -8.76 6.59
CA VAL A 46 14.03 -10.02 6.00
C VAL A 46 15.45 -9.87 5.45
N ALA A 47 15.72 -8.80 4.70
CA ALA A 47 17.05 -8.52 4.17
C ALA A 47 18.10 -8.28 5.28
N GLN A 48 17.67 -7.85 6.48
CA GLN A 48 18.53 -7.69 7.66
C GLN A 48 18.64 -8.97 8.51
N GLY A 49 18.00 -10.07 8.09
CA GLY A 49 18.02 -11.36 8.78
C GLY A 49 16.93 -11.55 9.84
N ASP A 50 16.00 -10.61 10.00
CA ASP A 50 14.84 -10.75 10.88
C ASP A 50 13.69 -11.46 10.13
N LEU A 51 13.72 -12.80 10.18
CA LEU A 51 12.69 -13.68 9.62
C LEU A 51 11.46 -13.80 10.54
N GLY A 52 11.43 -13.12 11.69
CA GLY A 52 10.28 -13.15 12.58
C GLY A 52 9.11 -12.27 12.11
N LYS A 53 9.36 -11.36 11.15
CA LYS A 53 8.35 -10.39 10.71
C LYS A 53 7.52 -10.89 9.53
N LYS A 54 6.20 -10.79 9.68
CA LYS A 54 5.23 -11.05 8.63
C LYS A 54 4.40 -9.82 8.31
N ILE A 55 3.97 -9.73 7.07
CA ILE A 55 2.97 -8.74 6.63
C ILE A 55 1.61 -9.21 7.14
N THR A 56 0.97 -8.40 7.99
CA THR A 56 -0.34 -8.70 8.59
C THR A 56 -1.50 -7.96 7.96
N VAL A 57 -1.23 -6.80 7.33
CA VAL A 57 -2.25 -5.96 6.67
C VAL A 57 -3.07 -6.74 5.65
N GLU A 58 -4.37 -6.46 5.58
CA GLU A 58 -5.27 -7.04 4.59
C GLU A 58 -4.92 -6.55 3.18
N ALA A 59 -4.88 -7.48 2.24
CA ALA A 59 -4.57 -7.25 0.84
C ALA A 59 -5.47 -8.11 -0.05
N LYS A 60 -5.68 -7.67 -1.29
CA LYS A 60 -6.45 -8.38 -2.31
C LYS A 60 -5.72 -8.29 -3.65
N GLY A 61 -6.03 -9.19 -4.58
CA GLY A 61 -5.44 -9.21 -5.92
C GLY A 61 -3.91 -9.36 -5.88
N GLU A 62 -3.21 -8.61 -6.73
CA GLU A 62 -1.76 -8.68 -6.89
C GLU A 62 -0.99 -8.35 -5.59
N ILE A 63 -1.52 -7.47 -4.74
CA ILE A 63 -0.90 -7.15 -3.45
C ILE A 63 -1.01 -8.32 -2.46
N LEU A 64 -2.07 -9.14 -2.55
CA LEU A 64 -2.19 -10.35 -1.74
C LEU A 64 -1.16 -11.40 -2.16
N GLU A 65 -0.97 -11.57 -3.47
CA GLU A 65 0.05 -12.47 -4.00
C GLU A 65 1.45 -12.04 -3.53
N LEU A 66 1.78 -10.75 -3.67
CA LEU A 66 3.04 -10.18 -3.19
C LEU A 66 3.22 -10.39 -1.67
N LYS A 67 2.19 -10.10 -0.88
CA LYS A 67 2.18 -10.37 0.57
C LYS A 67 2.47 -11.84 0.86
N SER A 68 1.81 -12.76 0.14
CA SER A 68 1.98 -14.19 0.35
C SER A 68 3.40 -14.63 0.02
N THR A 69 3.93 -14.23 -1.13
CA THR A 69 5.30 -14.56 -1.54
C THR A 69 6.32 -14.14 -0.49
N ILE A 70 6.18 -12.92 0.06
CA ILE A 70 7.09 -12.42 1.08
C ILE A 70 6.93 -13.17 2.40
N ASN A 71 5.70 -13.43 2.83
CA ASN A 71 5.48 -14.20 4.05
C ASN A 71 6.01 -15.65 3.94
N THR A 72 5.97 -16.26 2.75
CA THR A 72 6.57 -17.58 2.53
C THR A 72 8.10 -17.57 2.62
N MET A 73 8.78 -16.44 2.34
CA MET A 73 10.24 -16.35 2.48
C MET A 73 10.73 -16.38 3.92
N VAL A 74 9.85 -16.10 4.88
CA VAL A 74 10.18 -16.02 6.31
C VAL A 74 9.65 -17.20 7.13
N ASP A 75 8.85 -18.05 6.49
CA ASP A 75 8.37 -19.33 7.03
C ASP A 75 9.41 -20.44 6.84
#